data_AF-A0A2A2I1D6-F1
#
_entry.id   AF-A0A2A2I1D6-F1
#
_cell.length_a   1.000
_cell.length_b   1.000
_cell.length_c   1.000
_cell.angle_alpha   90.00
_cell.angle_beta   90.00
_cell.angle_gamma   90.00
#
_symmetry.space_group_name_H-M   'P 1'
#
loop_
_entity.id
_entity.type
_entity.pdbx_description
1 polymer ?
#
loop_
_entity_poly.entity_id
_entity_poly.type
_entity_poly.pdbx_seq_one_letter_code
_entity_poly.pdbx_strand_id
1 'polypeptide(L)'
;MQSRRFHYGVSALKRSHTVGLLVSAIGLPAVTVAGLQLASPDQTPGPAGLWNALTDPGHWDGEFFMMAGITILAGLLFMIQKRAFVELTPSGMTLSAPRFTGVGLTGITTGQHTLLWQQIRAIRMTTPNRPRQLAQAVNQSVLSIETDGETLRLAPFHFLDPEGPDHRFGFWEASRFRKLDWPAKVRQSPLIQTLERQGYTVQDGEAPSKRPAALQNGFDLLRHKGMLTQLLLLTALGGYALFEMAGLTNYQALGALPVNAFLISGVTALALSIPMGKGAPRIERLGVGALFISAAVAATHPAMIRYALLTDPETERVTYQNVAPGVFEATGQPTIDLSDNNLDAYWQQFAPGDEHRFTLLRNAPAPTILDLRPLYERTRGFYQQRDGQ
;
A
#
# COMPACT_ATOMS: atom_id res chain seq x y z
N MET A 1 -29.11 -15.65 25.41
CA MET A 1 -28.17 -14.71 24.76
C MET A 1 -27.40 -15.51 23.71
N GLN A 2 -27.28 -15.04 22.47
CA GLN A 2 -26.45 -15.72 21.46
C GLN A 2 -25.07 -15.07 21.44
N SER A 3 -24.01 -15.87 21.25
CA SER A 3 -22.66 -15.30 21.11
C SER A 3 -22.59 -14.47 19.85
N ARG A 4 -22.01 -13.27 19.93
CA ARG A 4 -21.80 -12.41 18.77
C ARG A 4 -20.40 -11.82 18.77
N ARG A 5 -19.70 -11.97 17.65
CA ARG A 5 -18.30 -11.56 17.51
C ARG A 5 -18.14 -10.41 16.52
N PHE A 6 -17.58 -9.32 17.01
CA PHE A 6 -17.26 -8.12 16.25
C PHE A 6 -15.77 -8.08 15.93
N HIS A 7 -15.42 -7.70 14.71
CA HIS A 7 -14.04 -7.63 14.25
C HIS A 7 -13.61 -6.19 14.06
N TYR A 8 -12.34 -5.90 14.37
CA TYR A 8 -11.80 -4.57 14.17
C TYR A 8 -11.61 -4.26 12.68
N GLY A 9 -12.22 -3.17 12.22
CA GLY A 9 -12.05 -2.57 10.91
C GLY A 9 -11.13 -1.36 10.99
N VAL A 10 -10.01 -1.43 10.29
CA VAL A 10 -8.98 -0.37 10.26
C VAL A 10 -9.49 0.96 9.68
N SER A 11 -10.43 0.90 8.73
CA SER A 11 -10.92 2.08 8.03
C SER A 11 -12.26 2.54 8.59
N ALA A 12 -12.45 3.86 8.64
CA ALA A 12 -13.75 4.48 8.88
C ALA A 12 -14.66 4.52 7.64
N LEU A 13 -14.14 4.10 6.46
CA LEU A 13 -14.89 3.99 5.21
C LEU A 13 -15.45 2.59 5.01
N LYS A 14 -16.57 2.47 4.30
CA LYS A 14 -17.18 1.17 3.95
C LYS A 14 -16.20 0.27 3.22
N ARG A 15 -16.38 -1.04 3.37
CA ARG A 15 -15.53 -2.08 2.77
C ARG A 15 -15.37 -1.89 1.26
N SER A 16 -16.47 -1.64 0.55
CA SER A 16 -16.46 -1.41 -0.90
C SER A 16 -15.62 -0.19 -1.30
N HIS A 17 -15.59 0.86 -0.48
CA HIS A 17 -14.78 2.05 -0.73
C HIS A 17 -13.34 1.91 -0.26
N THR A 18 -13.07 1.17 0.83
CA THR A 18 -11.69 0.86 1.23
C THR A 18 -11.03 -0.08 0.22
N VAL A 19 -11.76 -1.08 -0.25
CA VAL A 19 -11.34 -1.96 -1.35
C VAL A 19 -11.23 -1.15 -2.63
N GLY A 20 -12.19 -0.28 -2.95
CA GLY A 20 -12.09 0.63 -4.09
C GLY A 20 -10.89 1.57 -4.01
N LEU A 21 -10.56 2.11 -2.83
CA LEU A 21 -9.38 2.95 -2.60
C LEU A 21 -8.07 2.16 -2.65
N LEU A 22 -8.05 0.94 -2.14
CA LEU A 22 -6.90 0.05 -2.26
C LEU A 22 -6.74 -0.36 -3.72
N VAL A 23 -7.78 -0.83 -4.40
CA VAL A 23 -7.80 -1.15 -5.82
C VAL A 23 -7.50 0.09 -6.68
N SER A 24 -7.85 1.31 -6.27
CA SER A 24 -7.45 2.51 -7.00
C SER A 24 -6.03 2.95 -6.63
N ALA A 25 -5.58 2.82 -5.39
CA ALA A 25 -4.21 3.19 -4.99
C ALA A 25 -3.16 2.16 -5.43
N ILE A 26 -3.57 0.92 -5.64
CA ILE A 26 -2.75 -0.20 -6.13
C ILE A 26 -2.97 -0.36 -7.62
N GLY A 27 -4.23 -0.34 -8.04
CA GLY A 27 -4.65 -0.54 -9.42
C GLY A 27 -4.63 0.70 -10.28
N LEU A 28 -4.69 1.96 -9.81
CA LEU A 28 -4.36 3.09 -10.70
C LEU A 28 -2.88 3.08 -11.07
N PRO A 29 -1.91 2.86 -10.16
CA PRO A 29 -0.53 2.63 -10.57
C PRO A 29 -0.41 1.44 -11.50
N ALA A 30 -1.01 0.28 -11.17
CA ALA A 30 -0.98 -0.89 -12.05
C ALA A 30 -1.73 -0.70 -13.38
N VAL A 31 -2.74 0.17 -13.47
CA VAL A 31 -3.52 0.52 -14.69
C VAL A 31 -2.94 1.76 -15.38
N THR A 32 -2.07 2.56 -14.76
CA THR A 32 -1.29 3.58 -15.47
C THR A 32 -0.05 2.94 -16.06
N VAL A 33 0.57 2.01 -15.35
CA VAL A 33 1.53 1.04 -15.87
C VAL A 33 0.90 0.21 -16.99
N ALA A 34 -0.19 -0.50 -16.69
CA ALA A 34 -0.82 -1.35 -17.69
C ALA A 34 -1.56 -0.52 -18.73
N GLY A 35 -1.98 0.71 -18.48
CA GLY A 35 -2.61 1.62 -19.45
C GLY A 35 -1.61 2.39 -20.31
N LEU A 36 -0.36 2.51 -19.87
CA LEU A 36 0.78 2.79 -20.73
C LEU A 36 1.11 1.58 -21.63
N GLN A 37 0.71 0.36 -21.21
CA GLN A 37 0.80 -0.89 -21.99
C GLN A 37 -0.51 -1.34 -22.69
N LEU A 38 -1.67 -0.75 -22.41
CA LEU A 38 -3.00 -1.18 -22.88
C LEU A 38 -3.74 -0.07 -23.63
N ALA A 39 -3.07 0.52 -24.62
CA ALA A 39 -3.74 1.23 -25.69
C ALA A 39 -4.34 0.27 -26.74
N SER A 40 -4.61 -0.99 -26.36
CA SER A 40 -5.28 -2.00 -27.18
C SER A 40 -6.41 -2.68 -26.38
N PRO A 41 -7.62 -2.89 -26.95
CA PRO A 41 -8.85 -3.06 -26.16
C PRO A 41 -9.13 -4.46 -25.60
N ASP A 42 -8.23 -5.44 -25.74
CA ASP A 42 -8.65 -6.85 -25.75
C ASP A 42 -8.01 -7.81 -24.74
N GLN A 43 -7.19 -7.36 -23.79
CA GLN A 43 -6.60 -8.29 -22.81
C GLN A 43 -6.61 -7.75 -21.38
N THR A 44 -7.64 -8.13 -20.61
CA THR A 44 -7.58 -8.08 -19.15
C THR A 44 -6.78 -9.29 -18.64
N PRO A 45 -5.62 -9.14 -17.98
CA PRO A 45 -4.88 -10.29 -17.50
C PRO A 45 -5.63 -10.94 -16.32
N GLY A 46 -5.95 -12.22 -16.47
CA GLY A 46 -6.45 -13.05 -15.38
C GLY A 46 -5.36 -13.38 -14.35
N PRO A 47 -5.72 -13.97 -13.19
CA PRO A 47 -4.79 -14.30 -12.10
C PRO A 47 -3.64 -15.25 -12.50
N ALA A 48 -3.76 -15.98 -13.62
CA ALA A 48 -2.69 -16.81 -14.18
C ALA A 48 -1.60 -15.99 -14.89
N GLY A 49 -1.96 -14.87 -15.55
CA GLY A 49 -0.99 -13.94 -16.15
C GLY A 49 -0.12 -13.26 -15.08
N LEU A 50 -0.72 -13.00 -13.90
CA LEU A 50 0.02 -12.51 -12.74
C LEU A 50 1.07 -13.51 -12.25
N TRP A 51 0.76 -14.81 -12.22
CA TRP A 51 1.71 -15.85 -11.80
C TRP A 51 2.85 -16.10 -12.81
N ASN A 52 2.59 -15.97 -14.09
CA ASN A 52 3.63 -16.07 -15.12
C ASN A 52 4.56 -14.85 -15.09
N ALA A 53 4.01 -13.63 -14.94
CA ALA A 53 4.81 -12.42 -14.70
C ALA A 53 5.62 -12.49 -13.38
N LEU A 54 5.15 -13.25 -12.38
CA LEU A 54 5.87 -13.48 -11.13
C LEU A 54 7.05 -14.47 -11.23
N THR A 55 7.14 -15.26 -12.32
CA THR A 55 8.10 -16.37 -12.44
C THR A 55 9.03 -16.28 -13.64
N ASP A 56 8.81 -15.33 -14.55
CA ASP A 56 9.66 -15.14 -15.73
C ASP A 56 10.90 -14.27 -15.40
N PRO A 57 12.14 -14.81 -15.49
CA PRO A 57 13.35 -14.09 -15.13
C PRO A 57 13.67 -12.84 -15.98
N GLY A 58 12.99 -12.66 -17.12
CA GLY A 58 13.20 -11.56 -18.06
C GLY A 58 12.43 -10.26 -17.78
N HIS A 59 11.41 -10.28 -16.91
CA HIS A 59 10.46 -9.16 -16.70
C HIS A 59 10.45 -8.65 -15.25
N TRP A 60 11.62 -8.47 -14.64
CA TRP A 60 11.69 -7.80 -13.33
C TRP A 60 11.58 -6.28 -13.48
N ASP A 61 10.42 -5.81 -13.93
CA ASP A 61 10.11 -4.38 -13.96
C ASP A 61 9.97 -3.85 -12.52
N GLY A 62 10.42 -2.63 -12.28
CA GLY A 62 10.44 -2.00 -10.94
C GLY A 62 9.09 -1.96 -10.21
N GLU A 63 8.01 -2.23 -10.94
CA GLU A 63 6.63 -2.36 -10.48
C GLU A 63 6.42 -3.54 -9.52
N PHE A 64 7.20 -4.61 -9.69
CA PHE A 64 7.17 -5.79 -8.81
C PHE A 64 7.54 -5.41 -7.37
N PHE A 65 8.53 -4.54 -7.20
CA PHE A 65 9.02 -4.12 -5.88
C PHE A 65 8.04 -3.17 -5.17
N MET A 66 7.28 -2.38 -5.92
CA MET A 66 6.18 -1.57 -5.38
C MET A 66 5.01 -2.45 -4.91
N MET A 67 4.69 -3.50 -5.66
CA MET A 67 3.69 -4.50 -5.28
C MET A 67 4.07 -5.25 -4.01
N ALA A 68 5.36 -5.54 -3.78
CA ALA A 68 5.84 -6.15 -2.54
C ALA A 68 5.56 -5.25 -1.31
N GLY A 69 5.87 -3.95 -1.38
CA GLY A 69 5.62 -3.01 -0.28
C GLY A 69 4.12 -2.86 0.05
N ILE A 70 3.29 -2.78 -0.98
CA ILE A 70 1.83 -2.75 -0.86
C ILE A 70 1.31 -4.06 -0.25
N THR A 71 1.81 -5.20 -0.69
CA THR A 71 1.41 -6.52 -0.20
C THR A 71 1.77 -6.70 1.27
N ILE A 72 2.95 -6.21 1.69
CA ILE A 72 3.36 -6.22 3.10
C ILE A 72 2.44 -5.34 3.95
N LEU A 73 2.11 -4.14 3.49
CA LEU A 73 1.17 -3.26 4.18
C LEU A 73 -0.22 -3.90 4.29
N ALA A 74 -0.74 -4.45 3.19
CA ALA A 74 -2.02 -5.15 3.15
C ALA A 74 -2.03 -6.39 4.08
N GLY A 75 -0.96 -7.18 4.09
CA GLY A 75 -0.79 -8.34 4.96
C GLY A 75 -0.74 -7.95 6.45
N LEU A 76 -0.06 -6.86 6.79
CA LEU A 76 0.02 -6.34 8.15
C LEU A 76 -1.35 -5.83 8.63
N LEU A 77 -2.07 -5.09 7.78
CA LEU A 77 -3.45 -4.66 8.04
C LEU A 77 -4.40 -5.85 8.22
N PHE A 78 -4.29 -6.87 7.38
CA PHE A 78 -5.10 -8.09 7.46
C PHE A 78 -4.83 -8.89 8.75
N MET A 79 -3.57 -9.01 9.16
CA MET A 79 -3.21 -9.66 10.42
C MET A 79 -3.82 -8.96 11.64
N ILE A 80 -3.87 -7.62 11.63
CA ILE A 80 -4.49 -6.84 12.71
C ILE A 80 -6.00 -7.08 12.73
N GLN A 81 -6.67 -7.00 11.58
CA GLN A 81 -8.11 -7.25 11.48
C GLN A 81 -8.50 -8.64 11.99
N LYS A 82 -7.69 -9.67 11.71
CA LYS A 82 -7.94 -11.04 12.20
C LYS A 82 -7.72 -11.20 13.70
N ARG A 83 -6.80 -10.45 14.30
CA ARG A 83 -6.42 -10.61 15.72
C ARG A 83 -7.19 -9.70 16.66
N ALA A 84 -7.74 -8.59 16.17
CA ALA A 84 -8.48 -7.64 16.99
C ALA A 84 -9.99 -7.90 16.91
N PHE A 85 -10.60 -8.31 18.03
CA PHE A 85 -12.02 -8.62 18.10
C PHE A 85 -12.62 -8.34 19.49
N VAL A 86 -13.95 -8.18 19.50
CA VAL A 86 -14.78 -8.18 20.70
C VAL A 86 -15.83 -9.27 20.53
N GLU A 87 -15.93 -10.18 21.48
CA GLU A 87 -16.95 -11.22 21.49
C GLU A 87 -17.84 -11.04 22.71
N LEU A 88 -19.15 -10.94 22.48
CA LEU A 88 -20.17 -10.86 23.52
C LEU A 88 -20.83 -12.24 23.64
N THR A 89 -20.69 -12.85 24.81
CA THR A 89 -21.20 -14.19 25.13
C THR A 89 -22.27 -14.09 26.23
N PRO A 90 -23.05 -15.15 26.50
CA PRO A 90 -24.04 -15.12 27.59
C PRO A 90 -23.45 -14.84 28.98
N SER A 91 -22.21 -15.24 29.22
CA SER A 91 -21.54 -15.13 30.52
C SER A 91 -20.70 -13.86 30.67
N GLY A 92 -20.29 -13.26 29.55
CA GLY A 92 -19.45 -12.07 29.59
C GLY A 92 -18.99 -11.56 28.23
N MET A 93 -17.97 -10.73 28.26
CA MET A 93 -17.33 -10.12 27.10
C MET A 93 -15.85 -10.51 27.04
N THR A 94 -15.40 -10.95 25.87
CA THR A 94 -13.99 -11.17 25.58
C THR A 94 -13.50 -10.11 24.61
N LEU A 95 -12.41 -9.43 24.96
CA LEU A 95 -11.70 -8.48 24.12
C LEU A 95 -10.34 -9.04 23.78
N SER A 96 -9.96 -9.00 22.50
CA SER A 96 -8.59 -9.19 22.07
C SER A 96 -8.21 -8.03 21.18
N ALA A 97 -7.15 -7.30 21.53
CA ALA A 97 -6.59 -6.25 20.71
C ALA A 97 -5.05 -6.32 20.73
N PRO A 98 -4.37 -6.43 19.57
CA PRO A 98 -2.92 -6.46 19.53
C PRO A 98 -2.34 -5.13 20.02
N ARG A 99 -1.13 -5.18 20.60
CA ARG A 99 -0.37 -3.97 21.00
C ARG A 99 0.17 -3.25 19.75
N PHE A 100 -0.73 -2.58 19.04
CA PHE A 100 -0.42 -1.76 17.89
C PHE A 100 -1.14 -0.42 18.04
N THR A 101 -0.46 0.67 17.73
CA THR A 101 -0.91 2.06 17.87
C THR A 101 -1.01 2.78 16.53
N GLY A 102 -0.30 2.32 15.49
CA GLY A 102 -0.22 3.00 14.18
C GLY A 102 -1.47 2.96 13.29
N VAL A 103 -2.55 2.26 13.68
CA VAL A 103 -3.71 2.00 12.79
C VAL A 103 -5.05 2.17 13.53
N GLY A 104 -5.23 3.31 14.20
CA GLY A 104 -6.49 3.69 14.86
C GLY A 104 -6.73 3.06 16.24
N LEU A 105 -5.87 2.13 16.66
CA LEU A 105 -5.88 1.51 18.00
C LEU A 105 -5.19 2.40 19.06
N THR A 106 -5.09 3.71 18.83
CA THR A 106 -4.61 4.66 19.85
C THR A 106 -5.70 4.93 20.86
N GLY A 107 -5.38 5.03 22.15
CA GLY A 107 -6.38 5.37 23.15
C GLY A 107 -7.21 4.21 23.72
N ILE A 108 -7.08 3.00 23.15
CA ILE A 108 -7.87 1.82 23.53
C ILE A 108 -7.04 0.81 24.35
N THR A 109 -7.74 -0.06 25.07
CA THR A 109 -7.11 -1.15 25.83
C THR A 109 -6.64 -2.25 24.89
N THR A 110 -5.37 -2.66 25.06
CA THR A 110 -4.72 -3.73 24.28
C THR A 110 -4.48 -4.94 25.17
N GLY A 111 -4.22 -6.10 24.55
CA GLY A 111 -4.13 -7.39 25.22
C GLY A 111 -5.39 -8.23 25.05
N GLN A 112 -5.44 -9.35 25.77
CA GLN A 112 -6.60 -10.22 25.84
C GLN A 112 -7.23 -10.08 27.22
N HIS A 113 -8.52 -9.77 27.25
CA HIS A 113 -9.29 -9.49 28.46
C HIS A 113 -10.59 -10.26 28.39
N THR A 114 -10.96 -10.90 29.50
CA THR A 114 -12.24 -11.58 29.64
C THR A 114 -12.95 -11.01 30.85
N LEU A 115 -14.11 -10.41 30.65
CA LEU A 115 -14.92 -9.80 31.69
C LEU A 115 -16.23 -10.56 31.82
N LEU A 116 -16.63 -10.90 33.04
CA LEU A 116 -17.98 -11.38 33.31
C LEU A 116 -18.94 -10.19 33.37
N TRP A 117 -20.18 -10.39 32.95
CA TRP A 117 -21.19 -9.33 32.97
C TRP A 117 -21.39 -8.71 34.36
N GLN A 118 -21.23 -9.51 35.41
CA GLN A 118 -21.36 -9.10 36.81
C GLN A 118 -20.24 -8.16 37.28
N GLN A 119 -19.09 -8.17 36.59
CA GLN A 119 -17.93 -7.32 36.91
C GLN A 119 -18.03 -5.92 36.29
N ILE A 120 -18.99 -5.71 35.38
CA ILE A 120 -19.17 -4.44 34.69
C ILE A 120 -20.09 -3.54 35.53
N ARG A 121 -19.53 -2.44 36.04
CA ARG A 121 -20.27 -1.44 36.83
C ARG A 121 -20.99 -0.44 35.94
N ALA A 122 -20.30 0.03 34.90
CA ALA A 122 -20.83 1.05 34.01
C ALA A 122 -20.22 0.92 32.61
N ILE A 123 -21.03 1.31 31.61
CA ILE A 123 -20.59 1.46 30.23
C ILE A 123 -20.85 2.91 29.84
N ARG A 124 -19.78 3.64 29.56
CA ARG A 124 -19.83 5.06 29.18
C ARG A 124 -19.31 5.26 27.77
N MET A 125 -20.04 6.02 26.97
CA MET A 125 -19.58 6.45 25.65
C MET A 125 -19.17 7.91 25.73
N THR A 126 -18.02 8.22 25.18
CA THR A 126 -17.53 9.59 25.08
C THR A 126 -17.26 9.92 23.62
N THR A 127 -17.88 10.99 23.13
CA THR A 127 -17.75 11.42 21.73
C THR A 127 -17.46 12.93 21.65
N PRO A 128 -16.67 13.39 20.68
CA PRO A 128 -16.48 14.82 20.45
C PRO A 128 -17.76 15.45 19.85
N ASN A 129 -18.21 16.57 20.43
CA ASN A 129 -19.42 17.26 19.96
C ASN A 129 -19.26 17.95 18.60
N ARG A 130 -18.04 18.37 18.21
CA ARG A 130 -17.75 19.03 16.91
C ARG A 130 -16.31 18.75 16.43
N PRO A 131 -16.04 17.54 15.92
CA PRO A 131 -14.69 17.21 15.47
C PRO A 131 -14.29 18.02 14.22
N ARG A 132 -13.05 18.52 14.18
CA ARG A 132 -12.52 19.28 13.02
C ARG A 132 -12.13 18.38 11.84
N GLN A 133 -11.84 17.10 12.12
CA GLN A 133 -11.38 16.09 11.18
C GLN A 133 -12.02 14.73 11.51
N LEU A 134 -12.36 13.95 10.48
CA LEU A 134 -13.00 12.64 10.63
C LEU A 134 -12.12 11.63 11.39
N ALA A 135 -10.84 11.53 11.03
CA ALA A 135 -9.91 10.62 11.71
C ALA A 135 -9.80 10.93 13.21
N GLN A 136 -9.80 12.22 13.56
CA GLN A 136 -9.84 12.66 14.95
C GLN A 136 -11.16 12.27 15.63
N ALA A 137 -12.30 12.47 14.95
CA ALA A 137 -13.62 12.12 15.47
C ALA A 137 -13.71 10.65 15.87
N VAL A 138 -13.27 9.78 14.95
CA VAL A 138 -13.26 8.33 15.10
C VAL A 138 -12.35 7.94 16.28
N ASN A 139 -11.12 8.43 16.31
CA ASN A 139 -10.14 8.09 17.36
C ASN A 139 -10.51 8.64 18.75
N GLN A 140 -11.27 9.74 18.81
CA GLN A 140 -11.72 10.34 20.08
C GLN A 140 -13.04 9.76 20.59
N SER A 141 -13.69 8.91 19.81
CA SER A 141 -14.91 8.24 20.23
C SER A 141 -14.53 6.98 20.99
N VAL A 142 -14.74 7.01 22.30
CA VAL A 142 -14.29 5.95 23.21
C VAL A 142 -15.48 5.38 23.97
N LEU A 143 -15.59 4.06 23.96
CA LEU A 143 -16.47 3.30 24.85
C LEU A 143 -15.62 2.81 26.03
N SER A 144 -15.93 3.29 27.23
CA SER A 144 -15.26 2.91 28.47
C SER A 144 -16.15 1.91 29.22
N ILE A 145 -15.58 0.74 29.53
CA ILE A 145 -16.19 -0.31 30.34
C ILE A 145 -15.50 -0.28 31.69
N GLU A 146 -16.22 0.20 32.70
CA GLU A 146 -15.71 0.35 34.06
C GLU A 146 -15.98 -0.94 34.85
N THR A 147 -14.91 -1.53 35.41
CA THR A 147 -14.98 -2.70 36.30
C THR A 147 -14.47 -2.35 37.69
N ASP A 148 -14.47 -3.34 38.60
CA ASP A 148 -13.93 -3.17 39.96
C ASP A 148 -12.42 -2.85 39.98
N GLY A 149 -11.67 -3.36 39.01
CA GLY A 149 -10.21 -3.31 38.99
C GLY A 149 -9.60 -2.43 37.90
N GLU A 150 -10.30 -2.22 36.79
CA GLU A 150 -9.78 -1.46 35.65
C GLU A 150 -10.88 -0.84 34.78
N THR A 151 -10.47 0.05 33.87
CA THR A 151 -11.36 0.59 32.84
C THR A 151 -10.87 0.17 31.48
N LEU A 152 -11.62 -0.68 30.79
CA LEU A 152 -11.31 -1.05 29.41
C LEU A 152 -11.84 0.02 28.47
N ARG A 153 -11.01 0.45 27.51
CA ARG A 153 -11.37 1.46 26.51
C ARG A 153 -11.41 0.84 25.14
N LEU A 154 -12.45 1.12 24.38
CA LEU A 154 -12.67 0.61 23.02
C LEU A 154 -12.99 1.76 22.09
N ALA A 155 -12.68 1.61 20.81
CA ALA A 155 -13.11 2.53 19.76
C ALA A 155 -14.32 1.88 19.05
N PRO A 156 -15.56 2.12 19.53
CA PRO A 156 -16.73 1.35 19.11
C PRO A 156 -17.00 1.43 17.60
N PHE A 157 -16.67 2.57 16.99
CA PHE A 157 -16.87 2.77 15.54
C PHE A 157 -16.03 1.83 14.67
N HIS A 158 -14.90 1.33 15.17
CA HIS A 158 -14.05 0.40 14.42
C HIS A 158 -14.51 -1.05 14.53
N PHE A 159 -15.42 -1.41 15.45
CA PHE A 159 -15.88 -2.79 15.58
C PHE A 159 -17.05 -3.06 14.63
N LEU A 160 -16.83 -3.98 13.70
CA LEU A 160 -17.74 -4.39 12.65
C LEU A 160 -18.45 -5.68 13.03
N ASP A 161 -19.73 -5.76 12.70
CA ASP A 161 -20.51 -6.98 12.75
C ASP A 161 -20.42 -7.72 11.41
N PRO A 162 -19.81 -8.92 11.34
CA PRO A 162 -19.64 -9.64 10.07
C PRO A 162 -20.95 -9.99 9.39
N GLU A 163 -22.02 -10.14 10.17
CA GLU A 163 -23.36 -10.53 9.70
C GLU A 163 -24.30 -9.32 9.57
N GLY A 164 -23.82 -8.13 9.96
CA GLY A 164 -24.60 -6.89 9.99
C GLY A 164 -24.31 -5.95 8.81
N PRO A 165 -25.13 -4.91 8.63
CA PRO A 165 -24.87 -3.87 7.64
C PRO A 165 -23.61 -3.07 8.00
N ASP A 166 -22.84 -2.67 6.98
CA ASP A 166 -21.61 -1.87 7.17
C ASP A 166 -21.96 -0.43 7.57
N HIS A 167 -21.78 -0.09 8.85
CA HIS A 167 -22.13 1.19 9.45
C HIS A 167 -21.15 2.33 9.13
N ARG A 168 -20.01 2.00 8.53
CA ARG A 168 -18.94 2.94 8.16
C ARG A 168 -19.39 3.91 7.07
N PHE A 169 -18.57 4.95 6.84
CA PHE A 169 -18.93 6.04 5.94
C PHE A 169 -18.81 5.66 4.46
N GLY A 170 -19.81 6.08 3.68
CA GLY A 170 -19.64 6.30 2.25
C GLY A 170 -18.70 7.46 1.97
N PHE A 171 -18.11 7.53 0.76
CA PHE A 171 -17.22 8.64 0.38
C PHE A 171 -17.92 10.02 0.50
N TRP A 172 -19.17 10.10 0.04
CA TRP A 172 -20.01 11.31 0.14
C TRP A 172 -20.39 11.68 1.57
N GLU A 173 -20.60 10.70 2.44
CA GLU A 173 -20.87 10.95 3.86
C GLU A 173 -19.61 11.43 4.56
N ALA A 174 -18.45 10.84 4.24
CA ALA A 174 -17.15 11.25 4.77
C ALA A 174 -16.79 12.69 4.35
N SER A 175 -17.08 13.09 3.10
CA SER A 175 -16.81 14.47 2.66
C SER A 175 -17.73 15.50 3.34
N ARG A 176 -18.93 15.09 3.76
CA ARG A 176 -19.89 15.92 4.49
C ARG A 176 -19.88 15.68 6.01
N PHE A 177 -18.85 15.04 6.55
CA PHE A 177 -18.85 14.60 7.96
C PHE A 177 -19.11 15.73 8.97
N ARG A 178 -18.72 16.98 8.65
CA ARG A 178 -18.96 18.15 9.52
C ARG A 178 -20.43 18.48 9.73
N LYS A 179 -21.32 17.99 8.85
CA LYS A 179 -22.77 18.19 8.93
C LYS A 179 -23.47 17.03 9.63
N LEU A 180 -22.75 15.96 9.99
CA LEU A 180 -23.32 14.79 10.63
C LEU A 180 -23.37 14.99 12.14
N ASP A 181 -24.45 14.48 12.75
CA ASP A 181 -24.50 14.27 14.19
C ASP A 181 -23.58 13.10 14.56
N TRP A 182 -22.36 13.45 14.95
CA TRP A 182 -21.31 12.49 15.24
C TRP A 182 -21.65 11.57 16.43
N PRO A 183 -22.09 12.08 17.61
CA PRO A 183 -22.58 11.24 18.69
C PRO A 183 -23.64 10.22 18.26
N ALA A 184 -24.68 10.68 17.52
CA ALA A 184 -25.72 9.79 17.03
C ALA A 184 -25.16 8.70 16.09
N LYS A 185 -24.22 9.07 15.22
CA LYS A 185 -23.58 8.11 14.29
C LYS A 185 -22.74 7.07 15.02
N VAL A 186 -22.05 7.43 16.10
CA VAL A 186 -21.28 6.46 16.92
C VAL A 186 -22.21 5.51 17.66
N ARG A 187 -23.34 6.00 18.21
CA ARG A 187 -24.36 5.14 18.85
C ARG A 187 -24.95 4.10 17.89
N GLN A 188 -24.99 4.42 16.60
CA GLN A 188 -25.41 3.46 15.57
C GLN A 188 -24.39 2.35 15.29
N SER A 189 -23.20 2.37 15.90
CA SER A 189 -22.24 1.27 15.77
C SER A 189 -22.83 -0.05 16.29
N PRO A 190 -22.58 -1.17 15.61
CA PRO A 190 -23.24 -2.44 15.91
C PRO A 190 -22.86 -2.98 17.29
N LEU A 191 -21.66 -2.67 17.78
CA LEU A 191 -21.24 -3.00 19.14
C LEU A 191 -22.13 -2.30 20.18
N ILE A 192 -22.36 -0.99 20.04
CA ILE A 192 -23.20 -0.22 20.97
C ILE A 192 -24.65 -0.69 20.90
N GLN A 193 -25.21 -0.82 19.69
CA GLN A 193 -26.58 -1.29 19.54
C GLN A 193 -26.80 -2.68 20.14
N THR A 194 -25.79 -3.56 20.04
CA THR A 194 -25.90 -4.91 20.62
C THR A 194 -25.86 -4.87 22.14
N LEU A 195 -25.00 -4.04 22.75
CA LEU A 195 -24.98 -3.82 24.20
C LEU A 195 -26.31 -3.25 24.71
N GLU A 196 -26.86 -2.24 24.03
CA GLU A 196 -28.15 -1.62 24.39
C GLU A 196 -29.32 -2.61 24.26
N ARG A 197 -29.39 -3.39 23.19
CA ARG A 197 -30.40 -4.45 23.02
C ARG A 197 -30.31 -5.54 24.08
N GLN A 198 -29.14 -5.74 24.67
CA GLN A 198 -28.91 -6.69 25.75
C GLN A 198 -29.27 -6.12 27.14
N GLY A 199 -29.80 -4.90 27.20
CA GLY A 199 -30.26 -4.26 28.43
C GLY A 199 -29.19 -3.42 29.13
N TYR A 200 -28.00 -3.27 28.55
CA TYR A 200 -26.97 -2.38 29.11
C TYR A 200 -27.21 -0.94 28.67
N THR A 201 -27.31 -0.04 29.64
CA THR A 201 -27.46 1.39 29.36
C THR A 201 -26.10 2.01 29.07
N VAL A 202 -25.88 2.43 27.82
CA VAL A 202 -24.68 3.19 27.43
C VAL A 202 -24.90 4.66 27.74
N GLN A 203 -24.30 5.11 28.84
CA GLN A 203 -24.41 6.50 29.30
C GLN A 203 -23.49 7.41 28.50
N ASP A 204 -23.93 8.63 28.20
CA ASP A 204 -23.03 9.66 27.68
C ASP A 204 -22.10 10.11 28.80
N GLY A 205 -20.81 9.87 28.63
CA GLY A 205 -19.77 10.45 29.47
C GLY A 205 -19.45 11.87 29.03
N GLU A 206 -19.05 12.71 29.98
CA GLU A 206 -18.51 14.04 29.64
C GLU A 206 -17.35 13.92 28.66
N ALA A 207 -17.37 14.76 27.62
CA ALA A 207 -16.27 14.87 26.68
C ALA A 207 -14.99 15.20 27.48
N PRO A 208 -13.86 14.50 27.26
CA PRO A 208 -12.70 14.66 28.11
C PRO A 208 -12.16 16.08 27.89
N SER A 209 -12.09 16.90 28.94
CA SER A 209 -11.52 18.25 28.89
C SER A 209 -10.04 18.24 28.49
N LYS A 210 -9.37 17.09 28.62
CA LYS A 210 -8.03 16.79 28.12
C LYS A 210 -8.07 15.53 27.27
N ARG A 211 -7.30 15.49 26.17
CA ARG A 211 -7.09 14.26 25.37
C ARG A 211 -6.86 13.08 26.32
N PRO A 212 -7.57 11.94 26.19
CA PRO A 212 -7.37 10.77 27.05
C PRO A 212 -5.88 10.45 27.16
N ALA A 213 -5.37 10.10 28.35
CA ALA A 213 -3.96 9.79 28.55
C ALA A 213 -3.45 8.73 27.54
N ALA A 214 -4.29 7.80 27.09
CA ALA A 214 -3.94 6.81 26.07
C ALA A 214 -3.87 7.36 24.62
N LEU A 215 -4.50 8.50 24.32
CA LEU A 215 -4.29 9.30 23.10
C LEU A 215 -3.08 10.25 23.25
N GLN A 216 -2.67 10.57 24.48
CA GLN A 216 -1.39 11.23 24.77
C GLN A 216 -0.22 10.23 24.75
N ASN A 217 -0.49 8.96 25.06
CA ASN A 217 0.47 7.84 25.10
C ASN A 217 0.45 7.01 23.81
N GLY A 218 -0.37 7.37 22.81
CA GLY A 218 -0.28 6.77 21.48
C GLY A 218 1.07 7.12 20.87
N PHE A 219 1.76 6.13 20.31
CA PHE A 219 3.05 6.38 19.69
C PHE A 219 2.84 7.21 18.41
N ASP A 220 3.21 8.48 18.50
CA ASP A 220 3.19 9.39 17.36
C ASP A 220 4.45 9.19 16.53
N LEU A 221 4.28 8.58 15.35
CA LEU A 221 5.33 8.34 14.36
C LEU A 221 6.14 9.61 14.04
N LEU A 222 5.49 10.77 14.03
CA LEU A 222 6.10 12.06 13.68
C LEU A 222 6.91 12.65 14.84
N ARG A 223 6.63 12.25 16.08
CA ARG A 223 7.40 12.69 17.26
C ARG A 223 8.62 11.83 17.53
N HIS A 224 8.60 10.58 17.08
CA HIS A 224 9.76 9.70 17.21
C HIS A 224 10.78 9.99 16.11
N LYS A 225 11.88 10.65 16.48
CA LYS A 225 12.91 11.13 15.53
C LYS A 225 13.35 10.07 14.53
N GLY A 226 13.66 8.85 14.98
CA GLY A 226 14.10 7.78 14.08
C GLY A 226 13.02 7.29 13.11
N MET A 227 11.74 7.28 13.53
CA MET A 227 10.64 6.87 12.65
C MET A 227 10.28 7.98 11.67
N LEU A 228 10.36 9.24 12.11
CA LEU A 228 10.24 10.40 11.22
C LEU A 228 11.35 10.39 10.16
N THR A 229 12.61 10.18 10.55
CA THR A 229 13.73 10.04 9.59
C THR A 229 13.44 8.93 8.59
N GLN A 230 12.98 7.78 9.05
CA GLN A 230 12.66 6.67 8.18
C GLN A 230 11.49 6.97 7.23
N LEU A 231 10.47 7.69 7.67
CA LEU A 231 9.37 8.17 6.82
C LEU A 231 9.85 9.19 5.78
N LEU A 232 10.76 10.10 6.14
CA LEU A 232 11.36 11.05 5.21
C LEU A 232 12.19 10.33 4.14
N LEU A 233 13.03 9.36 4.55
CA LEU A 233 13.81 8.54 3.63
C LEU A 233 12.93 7.69 2.73
N LEU A 234 11.90 7.05 3.28
CA LEU A 234 10.87 6.32 2.53
C LEU A 234 10.23 7.23 1.47
N THR A 235 9.84 8.45 1.85
CA THR A 235 9.21 9.42 0.94
C THR A 235 10.19 9.86 -0.15
N ALA A 236 11.45 10.12 0.20
CA ALA A 236 12.47 10.51 -0.76
C ALA A 236 12.77 9.38 -1.77
N LEU A 237 12.97 8.14 -1.30
CA LEU A 237 13.25 7.00 -2.16
C LEU A 237 12.04 6.60 -3.02
N GLY A 238 10.84 6.54 -2.42
CA GLY A 238 9.62 6.24 -3.15
C GLY A 238 9.30 7.34 -4.18
N GLY A 239 9.47 8.61 -3.80
CA GLY A 239 9.31 9.75 -4.71
C GLY A 239 10.33 9.72 -5.85
N TYR A 240 11.58 9.41 -5.55
CA TYR A 240 12.64 9.24 -6.56
C TYR A 240 12.32 8.10 -7.54
N ALA A 241 11.92 6.93 -7.03
CA ALA A 241 11.56 5.79 -7.86
C ALA A 241 10.42 6.14 -8.82
N LEU A 242 9.34 6.75 -8.31
CA LEU A 242 8.20 7.17 -9.12
C LEU A 242 8.58 8.22 -10.16
N PHE A 243 9.37 9.22 -9.78
CA PHE A 243 9.81 10.29 -10.68
C PHE A 243 10.66 9.74 -11.83
N GLU A 244 11.63 8.88 -11.52
CA GLU A 244 12.51 8.31 -12.55
C GLU A 244 11.80 7.26 -13.40
N MET A 245 10.85 6.50 -12.87
CA MET A 245 10.03 5.61 -13.71
C MET A 245 9.27 6.38 -14.79
N ALA A 246 8.79 7.60 -14.48
CA ALA A 246 8.19 8.47 -15.49
C ALA A 246 9.22 9.12 -16.43
N GLY A 247 10.43 9.40 -15.94
CA GLY A 247 11.49 10.10 -16.69
C GLY A 247 12.40 9.22 -17.55
N LEU A 248 12.50 7.93 -17.26
CA LEU A 248 13.39 6.97 -17.91
C LEU A 248 12.69 6.07 -18.94
N THR A 249 11.48 6.41 -19.36
CA THR A 249 10.69 5.64 -20.34
C THR A 249 11.38 5.40 -21.69
N ASN A 250 12.44 6.17 -21.98
CA ASN A 250 13.26 6.03 -23.19
C ASN A 250 14.46 5.08 -23.03
N TYR A 251 14.61 4.44 -21.86
CA TYR A 251 15.75 3.58 -21.54
C TYR A 251 15.24 2.26 -20.96
N GLN A 252 15.74 1.14 -21.50
CA GLN A 252 15.40 -0.20 -21.03
C GLN A 252 16.67 -0.96 -20.67
N ALA A 253 16.74 -1.53 -19.47
CA ALA A 253 17.84 -2.42 -19.12
C ALA A 253 17.69 -3.74 -19.88
N LEU A 254 18.76 -4.22 -20.51
CA LEU A 254 18.78 -5.49 -21.24
C LEU A 254 19.50 -6.57 -20.42
N GLY A 255 18.97 -7.79 -20.50
CA GLY A 255 19.52 -8.96 -19.83
C GLY A 255 19.25 -9.00 -18.33
N ALA A 256 19.95 -9.90 -17.63
CA ALA A 256 19.75 -10.11 -16.20
C ALA A 256 20.24 -8.88 -15.40
N LEU A 257 19.36 -8.34 -14.57
CA LEU A 257 19.71 -7.27 -13.65
C LEU A 257 20.69 -7.76 -12.57
N PRO A 258 21.63 -6.91 -12.11
CA PRO A 258 22.59 -7.29 -11.08
C PRO A 258 21.89 -7.39 -9.71
N VAL A 259 21.46 -8.60 -9.36
CA VAL A 259 20.70 -8.90 -8.11
C VAL A 259 21.43 -8.44 -6.85
N ASN A 260 22.76 -8.44 -6.87
CA ASN A 260 23.59 -7.95 -5.78
C ASN A 260 23.31 -6.48 -5.43
N ALA A 261 23.01 -5.61 -6.41
CA ALA A 261 22.68 -4.21 -6.15
C ALA A 261 21.38 -4.07 -5.33
N PHE A 262 20.35 -4.85 -5.68
CA PHE A 262 19.09 -4.89 -4.94
C PHE A 262 19.25 -5.47 -3.54
N LEU A 263 20.05 -6.54 -3.40
CA LEU A 263 20.35 -7.14 -2.10
C LEU A 263 21.10 -6.17 -1.20
N ILE A 264 22.11 -5.47 -1.71
CA ILE A 264 22.86 -4.46 -0.97
C ILE A 264 21.91 -3.36 -0.51
N SER A 265 21.10 -2.80 -1.41
CA SER A 265 20.12 -1.75 -1.06
C SER A 265 19.14 -2.22 0.03
N GLY A 266 18.57 -3.41 -0.12
CA GLY A 266 17.64 -3.98 0.86
C GLY A 266 18.30 -4.24 2.23
N VAL A 267 19.51 -4.79 2.26
CA VAL A 267 20.27 -5.03 3.49
C VAL A 267 20.68 -3.72 4.16
N THR A 268 21.11 -2.72 3.38
CA THR A 268 21.42 -1.38 3.89
C THR A 268 20.19 -0.72 4.51
N ALA A 269 19.05 -0.75 3.82
CA ALA A 269 17.80 -0.23 4.34
C ALA A 269 17.36 -0.96 5.62
N LEU A 270 17.52 -2.29 5.67
CA LEU A 270 17.23 -3.08 6.86
C LEU A 270 18.15 -2.68 8.03
N ALA A 271 19.46 -2.60 7.79
CA ALA A 271 20.45 -2.20 8.79
C ALA A 271 20.19 -0.81 9.36
N LEU A 272 19.71 0.13 8.54
CA LEU A 272 19.29 1.46 8.97
C LEU A 272 17.95 1.46 9.73
N SER A 273 17.00 0.61 9.33
CA SER A 273 15.67 0.55 9.94
C SER A 273 15.69 0.08 11.41
N ILE A 274 16.62 -0.82 11.76
CA ILE A 274 16.73 -1.40 13.10
C ILE A 274 17.02 -0.32 14.18
N PRO A 275 18.10 0.48 14.07
CA PRO A 275 18.37 1.54 15.03
C PRO A 275 17.35 2.67 14.97
N MET A 276 16.85 3.02 13.77
CA MET A 276 15.84 4.07 13.59
C MET A 276 14.51 3.77 14.28
N GLY A 277 14.11 2.50 14.31
CA GLY A 277 12.90 2.06 15.02
C GLY A 277 13.11 1.70 16.49
N LYS A 278 14.32 1.80 17.04
CA LYS A 278 14.57 1.47 18.45
C LYS A 278 13.78 2.41 19.35
N GLY A 279 12.96 1.85 20.25
CA GLY A 279 12.06 2.63 21.12
C GLY A 279 10.64 2.81 20.56
N ALA A 280 10.41 2.52 19.28
CA ALA A 280 9.07 2.40 18.71
C ALA A 280 8.41 1.06 19.10
N PRO A 281 7.07 1.00 19.18
CA PRO A 281 6.39 -0.27 19.37
C PRO A 281 6.65 -1.21 18.18
N ARG A 282 6.66 -2.52 18.47
CA ARG A 282 7.24 -3.53 17.58
C ARG A 282 6.60 -3.54 16.20
N ILE A 283 5.29 -3.36 16.12
CA ILE A 283 4.55 -3.50 14.86
C ILE A 283 4.74 -2.25 13.99
N GLU A 284 4.84 -1.05 14.58
CA GLU A 284 5.13 0.21 13.87
C GLU A 284 6.51 0.16 13.25
N ARG A 285 7.50 -0.25 14.06
CA ARG A 285 8.86 -0.46 13.57
C ARG A 285 8.92 -1.46 12.44
N LEU A 286 8.22 -2.60 12.55
CA LEU A 286 8.21 -3.61 11.49
C LEU A 286 7.50 -3.10 10.23
N GLY A 287 6.37 -2.41 10.38
CA GLY A 287 5.61 -1.87 9.24
C GLY A 287 6.37 -0.80 8.47
N VAL A 288 6.86 0.24 9.14
CA VAL A 288 7.66 1.30 8.47
C VAL A 288 9.02 0.76 8.03
N GLY A 289 9.60 -0.16 8.81
CA GLY A 289 10.76 -1.00 8.46
C GLY A 289 10.65 -1.59 7.07
N ALA A 290 9.62 -2.42 6.89
CA ALA A 290 9.40 -3.12 5.64
C ALA A 290 9.11 -2.17 4.47
N LEU A 291 8.28 -1.14 4.67
CA LEU A 291 7.99 -0.15 3.63
C LEU A 291 9.26 0.57 3.15
N PHE A 292 10.12 0.96 4.09
CA PHE A 292 11.39 1.61 3.78
C PHE A 292 12.32 0.70 2.98
N ILE A 293 12.43 -0.57 3.36
CA ILE A 293 13.20 -1.57 2.61
C ILE A 293 12.64 -1.73 1.19
N SER A 294 11.33 -1.89 1.04
CA SER A 294 10.68 -2.02 -0.28
C SER A 294 10.95 -0.81 -1.17
N ALA A 295 10.85 0.41 -0.62
CA ALA A 295 11.13 1.62 -1.39
C ALA A 295 12.61 1.73 -1.80
N ALA A 296 13.55 1.33 -0.94
CA ALA A 296 14.97 1.30 -1.27
C ALA A 296 15.27 0.31 -2.41
N VAL A 297 14.69 -0.89 -2.35
CA VAL A 297 14.82 -1.90 -3.41
C VAL A 297 14.20 -1.39 -4.71
N ALA A 298 12.98 -0.83 -4.67
CA ALA A 298 12.32 -0.26 -5.84
C ALA A 298 13.13 0.89 -6.48
N ALA A 299 13.69 1.78 -5.67
CA ALA A 299 14.55 2.88 -6.12
C ALA A 299 15.87 2.41 -6.75
N THR A 300 16.30 1.17 -6.50
CA THR A 300 17.57 0.63 -7.00
C THR A 300 17.57 0.51 -8.52
N HIS A 301 16.45 0.10 -9.12
CA HIS A 301 16.35 -0.06 -10.58
C HIS A 301 16.61 1.25 -11.35
N PRO A 302 15.83 2.33 -11.15
CA PRO A 302 16.10 3.60 -11.84
C PRO A 302 17.46 4.20 -11.45
N ALA A 303 17.93 3.98 -10.22
CA ALA A 303 19.25 4.44 -9.80
C ALA A 303 20.39 3.79 -10.60
N MET A 304 20.29 2.48 -10.92
CA MET A 304 21.29 1.81 -11.75
C MET A 304 21.30 2.34 -13.18
N ILE A 305 20.11 2.56 -13.76
CA ILE A 305 20.00 3.15 -15.10
C ILE A 305 20.61 4.56 -15.10
N ARG A 306 20.27 5.40 -14.11
CA ARG A 306 20.84 6.74 -13.99
C ARG A 306 22.35 6.73 -13.78
N TYR A 307 22.84 5.83 -12.94
CA TYR A 307 24.27 5.67 -12.72
C TYR A 307 24.98 5.38 -14.04
N ALA A 308 24.51 4.38 -14.80
CA ALA A 308 25.09 4.01 -16.09
C ALA A 308 25.09 5.17 -17.10
N LEU A 309 24.03 5.98 -17.12
CA LEU A 309 23.92 7.16 -18.00
C LEU A 309 24.85 8.31 -17.56
N LEU A 310 25.16 8.43 -16.28
CA LEU A 310 26.03 9.48 -15.74
C LEU A 310 27.52 9.15 -15.86
N THR A 311 27.88 7.87 -15.90
CA THR A 311 29.27 7.40 -15.95
C THR A 311 29.84 7.30 -17.38
N ASP A 312 29.33 8.12 -18.30
CA ASP A 312 29.72 8.21 -19.73
C ASP A 312 29.76 6.84 -20.43
N PRO A 313 28.60 6.24 -20.74
CA PRO A 313 28.55 4.89 -21.28
C PRO A 313 29.11 4.82 -22.70
N GLU A 314 29.83 3.73 -23.00
CA GLU A 314 30.21 3.42 -24.37
C GLU A 314 28.95 3.17 -25.20
N THR A 315 28.79 3.96 -26.27
CA THR A 315 27.65 3.85 -27.17
C THR A 315 28.01 2.92 -28.33
N GLU A 316 27.28 1.81 -28.43
CA GLU A 316 27.46 0.81 -29.48
C GLU A 316 26.19 0.71 -30.33
N ARG A 317 26.33 0.71 -31.66
CA ARG A 317 25.22 0.40 -32.57
C ARG A 317 25.32 -1.05 -33.01
N VAL A 318 24.34 -1.84 -32.63
CA VAL A 318 24.32 -3.29 -32.90
C VAL A 318 23.15 -3.63 -33.81
N THR A 319 23.40 -4.48 -34.79
CA THR A 319 22.38 -5.02 -35.68
C THR A 319 21.77 -6.27 -35.04
N TYR A 320 20.45 -6.28 -34.94
CA TYR A 320 19.65 -7.43 -34.52
C TYR A 320 18.78 -7.90 -35.68
N GLN A 321 18.43 -9.18 -35.67
CA GLN A 321 17.45 -9.76 -36.60
C GLN A 321 16.09 -9.82 -35.94
N ASN A 322 15.06 -9.40 -36.68
CA ASN A 322 13.68 -9.57 -36.29
C ASN A 322 13.32 -11.06 -36.35
N VAL A 323 12.90 -11.65 -35.24
CA VAL A 323 12.45 -13.07 -35.19
C VAL A 323 10.94 -13.18 -35.08
N ALA A 324 10.30 -12.17 -34.50
CA ALA A 324 8.85 -12.00 -34.42
C ALA A 324 8.54 -10.49 -34.29
N PRO A 325 7.30 -10.03 -34.57
CA PRO A 325 6.94 -8.62 -34.42
C PRO A 325 7.32 -8.08 -33.04
N GLY A 326 8.27 -7.14 -33.00
CA GLY A 326 8.77 -6.53 -31.76
C GLY A 326 9.86 -7.32 -31.03
N VAL A 327 10.24 -8.51 -31.48
CA VAL A 327 11.26 -9.37 -30.86
C VAL A 327 12.50 -9.47 -31.74
N PHE A 328 13.66 -9.18 -31.16
CA PHE A 328 14.92 -9.06 -31.89
C PHE A 328 16.06 -9.82 -31.21
N GLU A 329 16.84 -10.56 -31.99
CA GLU A 329 17.98 -11.35 -31.52
C GLU A 329 19.27 -10.98 -32.25
N ALA A 330 20.39 -11.01 -31.54
CA ALA A 330 21.73 -10.85 -32.11
C ALA A 330 22.71 -11.78 -31.41
N THR A 331 23.65 -12.34 -32.17
CA THR A 331 24.65 -13.27 -31.62
C THR A 331 25.48 -12.59 -30.53
N GLY A 332 25.50 -13.19 -29.34
CA GLY A 332 26.26 -12.66 -28.20
C GLY A 332 25.62 -11.47 -27.48
N GLN A 333 24.36 -11.14 -27.79
CA GLN A 333 23.60 -10.07 -27.15
C GLN A 333 22.35 -10.60 -26.45
N PRO A 334 21.86 -9.92 -25.40
CA PRO A 334 20.54 -10.22 -24.84
C PRO A 334 19.44 -9.93 -25.85
N THR A 335 18.40 -10.76 -25.86
CA THR A 335 17.19 -10.56 -26.67
C THR A 335 16.54 -9.22 -26.31
N ILE A 336 16.07 -8.51 -27.34
CA ILE A 336 15.29 -7.29 -27.19
C ILE A 336 13.84 -7.65 -27.48
N ASP A 337 12.99 -7.58 -26.45
CA ASP A 337 11.54 -7.75 -26.59
C ASP A 337 10.85 -6.40 -26.38
N LEU A 338 10.19 -5.93 -27.43
CA LEU A 338 9.44 -4.68 -27.52
C LEU A 338 8.01 -4.96 -28.01
N SER A 339 7.55 -6.20 -27.93
CA SER A 339 6.19 -6.59 -28.30
C SER A 339 5.15 -5.86 -27.45
N ASP A 340 5.42 -5.65 -26.16
CA ASP A 340 4.50 -4.97 -25.23
C ASP A 340 4.55 -3.43 -25.27
N ASN A 341 5.33 -2.82 -26.20
CA ASN A 341 5.50 -1.36 -26.26
C ASN A 341 4.37 -0.60 -26.99
N ASN A 342 3.21 -1.22 -27.23
CA ASN A 342 2.11 -0.62 -28.01
C ASN A 342 2.52 -0.12 -29.40
N LEU A 343 3.45 -0.84 -30.04
CA LEU A 343 4.00 -0.50 -31.35
C LEU A 343 3.64 -1.54 -32.42
N ASP A 344 2.59 -2.34 -32.21
CA ASP A 344 2.21 -3.47 -33.08
C ASP A 344 2.15 -3.10 -34.56
N ALA A 345 1.45 -2.02 -34.90
CA ALA A 345 1.30 -1.58 -36.29
C ALA A 345 2.64 -1.18 -36.93
N TYR A 346 3.57 -0.64 -36.14
CA TYR A 346 4.92 -0.34 -36.59
C TYR A 346 5.74 -1.61 -36.76
N TRP A 347 5.61 -2.60 -35.87
CA TRP A 347 6.37 -3.84 -35.96
C TRP A 347 5.93 -4.77 -37.08
N GLN A 348 4.64 -4.77 -37.42
CA GLN A 348 4.05 -5.60 -38.49
C GLN A 348 4.59 -5.29 -39.89
N GLN A 349 5.25 -4.16 -40.10
CA GLN A 349 5.84 -3.82 -41.41
C GLN A 349 7.14 -4.59 -41.70
N PHE A 350 7.74 -5.23 -40.70
CA PHE A 350 9.02 -5.92 -40.80
C PHE A 350 8.80 -7.44 -40.87
N ALA A 351 9.43 -8.09 -41.84
CA ALA A 351 9.39 -9.53 -41.98
C ALA A 351 10.41 -10.21 -41.04
N PRO A 352 10.16 -11.46 -40.61
CA PRO A 352 11.18 -12.26 -39.93
C PRO A 352 12.45 -12.36 -40.77
N GLY A 353 13.59 -12.10 -40.15
CA GLY A 353 14.91 -11.98 -40.78
C GLY A 353 15.34 -10.54 -41.08
N ASP A 354 14.44 -9.55 -41.02
CA ASP A 354 14.80 -8.15 -41.26
C ASP A 354 15.78 -7.64 -40.20
N GLU A 355 16.78 -6.88 -40.67
CA GLU A 355 17.82 -6.33 -39.81
C GLU A 355 17.44 -4.97 -39.23
N HIS A 356 17.59 -4.83 -37.92
CA HIS A 356 17.32 -3.62 -37.17
C HIS A 356 18.52 -3.18 -36.35
N ARG A 357 18.89 -1.91 -36.49
CA ARG A 357 19.94 -1.30 -35.67
C ARG A 357 19.35 -0.69 -34.41
N PHE A 358 19.91 -1.11 -33.28
CA PHE A 358 19.64 -0.57 -31.95
C PHE A 358 20.89 0.08 -31.38
N THR A 359 20.69 1.10 -30.55
CA THR A 359 21.76 1.78 -29.83
C THR A 359 21.80 1.22 -28.41
N LEU A 360 22.91 0.62 -28.05
CA LEU A 360 23.18 0.09 -26.72
C LEU A 360 24.16 1.01 -26.01
N LEU A 361 23.91 1.25 -24.73
CA LEU A 361 24.77 2.00 -23.82
C LEU A 361 25.36 0.99 -22.83
N ARG A 362 26.68 0.83 -22.86
CA ARG A 362 27.40 -0.13 -22.01
C ARG A 362 28.26 0.58 -20.99
N ASN A 363 28.20 0.09 -19.76
CA ASN A 363 29.12 0.54 -18.72
C ASN A 363 29.28 -0.55 -17.66
N ALA A 364 30.39 -1.28 -17.65
CA ALA A 364 30.62 -2.27 -16.60
C ALA A 364 30.93 -1.54 -15.27
N PRO A 365 30.29 -1.89 -14.14
CA PRO A 365 29.48 -3.09 -13.87
C PRO A 365 27.95 -2.92 -13.99
N ALA A 366 27.46 -1.82 -14.55
CA ALA A 366 26.04 -1.54 -14.75
C ALA A 366 25.43 -2.40 -15.88
N PRO A 367 24.09 -2.59 -15.90
CA PRO A 367 23.43 -3.32 -16.97
C PRO A 367 23.63 -2.64 -18.32
N THR A 368 23.59 -3.42 -19.41
CA THR A 368 23.51 -2.85 -20.76
C THR A 368 22.16 -2.18 -20.93
N ILE A 369 22.13 -0.95 -21.43
CA ILE A 369 20.89 -0.18 -21.58
C ILE A 369 20.59 -0.01 -23.06
N LEU A 370 19.37 -0.34 -23.46
CA LEU A 370 18.81 0.01 -24.76
C LEU A 370 18.34 1.47 -24.74
N ASP A 371 18.85 2.27 -25.67
CA ASP A 371 18.36 3.62 -25.92
C ASP A 371 17.21 3.56 -26.93
N LEU A 372 15.99 3.82 -26.44
CA LEU A 372 14.77 3.80 -27.23
C LEU A 372 14.48 5.14 -27.91
N ARG A 373 15.21 6.23 -27.63
CA ARG A 373 14.96 7.55 -28.25
C ARG A 373 14.98 7.47 -29.79
N PRO A 374 15.98 6.83 -30.44
CA PRO A 374 15.99 6.71 -31.89
C PRO A 374 14.84 5.85 -32.44
N LEU A 375 14.34 4.89 -31.65
CA LEU A 375 13.16 4.11 -32.02
C LEU A 375 11.89 4.96 -31.93
N TYR A 376 11.71 5.71 -30.85
CA TYR A 376 10.54 6.57 -30.66
C TYR A 376 10.49 7.72 -31.67
N GLU A 377 11.64 8.24 -32.11
CA GLU A 377 11.69 9.20 -33.22
C GLU A 377 11.21 8.59 -34.54
N ARG A 378 11.65 7.36 -34.86
CA ARG A 378 11.23 6.64 -36.08
C ARG A 378 9.73 6.29 -36.06
N THR A 379 9.25 5.77 -34.95
CA THR A 379 7.83 5.38 -34.78
C THR A 379 6.91 6.60 -34.80
N ARG A 380 7.31 7.73 -34.21
CA ARG A 380 6.55 8.98 -34.30
C ARG A 380 6.34 9.42 -35.75
N GLY A 381 7.38 9.32 -36.59
CA GLY A 381 7.27 9.61 -38.02
C GLY A 381 6.29 8.68 -38.74
N PHE A 382 6.34 7.39 -38.45
CA PHE A 382 5.42 6.39 -39.00
C PHE A 382 3.95 6.71 -38.66
N TYR A 383 3.63 6.92 -37.38
CA TYR A 383 2.25 7.19 -36.95
C TYR A 383 1.74 8.53 -37.47
N GLN A 384 2.58 9.56 -37.57
CA GLN A 384 2.21 10.83 -38.19
C GLN A 384 1.85 10.69 -39.67
N GLN A 385 2.55 9.84 -40.41
CA GLN A 385 2.24 9.57 -41.82
C GLN A 385 0.98 8.75 -41.99
N ARG A 386 0.74 7.76 -41.12
CA ARG A 386 -0.44 6.91 -41.16
C ARG A 386 -1.72 7.65 -40.79
N ASP A 387 -1.68 8.45 -39.73
CA ASP A 387 -2.88 9.14 -39.20
C ASP A 387 -3.15 10.49 -39.93
N GLY A 388 -2.21 10.95 -40.76
CA GLY A 388 -2.36 12.10 -41.65
C GLY A 388 -2.92 11.76 -43.04
N GLN A 389 -3.12 10.47 -43.34
CA GLN A 389 -3.89 9.94 -44.48
C GLN A 389 -5.31 9.64 -44.03
#